data_AF-A0AAW2G3I4-F1
#
_entry.id   AF-A0AAW2G3I4-F1
#
_cell.length_a   1.000
_cell.length_b   1.000
_cell.length_c   1.000
_cell.angle_alpha   90.00
_cell.angle_beta   90.00
_cell.angle_gamma   90.00
#
_symmetry.space_group_name_H-M   'P 1'
#
loop_
_entity.id
_entity.type
_entity.pdbx_description
1 polymer ?
#
loop_
_entity_poly.entity_id
_entity_poly.type
_entity_poly.pdbx_seq_one_letter_code
_entity_poly.pdbx_strand_id
1 'polypeptide(L)'
;MLKITKRFERAAKTGQFFAMNEWKFHTGNMIELIKIVNESKEKDQFDLDIKNMDWDVYLHQYMLGIRKYILKDNLDTLKHARNKLSKLYWMQKFTKVLSTFALLGIIKCVGR
;
A
#
# COMPACT_ATOMS: atom_id res chain seq x y z
N MET A 1 20.55 10.29 18.14
CA MET A 1 19.39 10.40 17.21
C MET A 1 19.08 9.03 16.62
N LEU A 2 17.86 8.57 16.91
CA LEU A 2 17.47 7.16 17.07
C LEU A 2 17.39 6.45 15.71
N LYS A 3 18.04 5.29 15.55
CA LYS A 3 18.19 4.49 14.30
C LYS A 3 16.98 4.46 13.34
N ILE A 4 15.76 4.56 13.86
CA ILE A 4 14.51 4.67 13.09
C ILE A 4 14.51 5.90 12.17
N THR A 5 14.92 7.07 12.66
CA THR A 5 14.90 8.31 11.86
C THR A 5 15.83 8.20 10.64
N LYS A 6 17.03 7.62 10.83
CA LYS A 6 17.97 7.34 9.74
C LYS A 6 17.42 6.36 8.69
N ARG A 7 16.63 5.36 9.11
CA ARG A 7 15.98 4.42 8.18
C ARG A 7 14.90 5.10 7.35
N PHE A 8 14.09 5.94 7.99
CA PHE A 8 13.08 6.74 7.29
C PHE A 8 13.70 7.72 6.29
N GLU A 9 14.73 8.43 6.70
CA GLU A 9 15.46 9.36 5.83
C GLU A 9 16.03 8.65 4.59
N ARG A 10 16.64 7.47 4.77
CA ARG A 10 17.15 6.68 3.65
C ARG A 10 16.05 6.26 2.68
N ALA A 11 14.92 5.78 3.20
CA ALA A 11 13.76 5.39 2.37
C ALA A 11 13.18 6.59 1.61
N ALA A 12 13.03 7.74 2.29
CA ALA A 12 12.56 8.97 1.68
C ALA A 12 13.51 9.45 0.57
N LYS A 13 14.82 9.41 0.81
CA LYS A 13 15.83 9.78 -0.18
C LYS A 13 15.80 8.85 -1.41
N THR A 14 15.59 7.54 -1.21
CA THR A 14 15.42 6.60 -2.32
C THR A 14 14.17 6.89 -3.15
N GLY A 15 13.06 7.29 -2.52
CA GLY A 15 11.82 7.64 -3.22
C GLY A 15 11.78 9.06 -3.78
N GLN A 16 12.74 9.92 -3.41
CA GLN A 16 12.71 11.36 -3.68
C GLN A 16 12.53 11.70 -5.16
N PHE A 17 13.26 11.01 -6.05
CA PHE A 17 13.15 11.23 -7.49
C PHE A 17 11.72 11.01 -7.99
N PHE A 18 11.06 9.95 -7.51
CA PHE A 18 9.70 9.61 -7.94
C PHE A 18 8.66 10.55 -7.34
N ALA A 19 8.86 11.02 -6.11
CA ALA A 19 7.91 11.87 -5.42
C ALA A 19 7.99 13.37 -5.79
N MET A 20 9.16 13.87 -6.18
CA MET A 20 9.43 15.31 -6.34
C MET A 20 9.43 15.79 -7.79
N ASN A 21 9.36 14.90 -8.76
CA ASN A 21 9.32 15.25 -10.18
C ASN A 21 7.90 15.13 -10.74
N GLU A 22 7.59 15.96 -11.72
CA GLU A 22 6.34 15.85 -12.49
C GLU A 22 6.42 14.67 -13.45
N TRP A 23 5.34 13.87 -13.49
CA TRP A 23 5.21 12.74 -14.39
C TRP A 23 4.16 13.04 -15.44
N LYS A 24 4.59 13.16 -16.69
CA LYS A 24 3.69 13.30 -17.84
C LYS A 24 3.43 11.93 -18.43
N PHE A 25 2.22 11.42 -18.21
CA PHE A 25 1.79 10.13 -18.75
C PHE A 25 1.14 10.36 -20.13
N HIS A 26 1.78 9.83 -21.17
CA HIS A 26 1.26 9.89 -22.53
C HIS A 26 0.55 8.58 -22.87
N THR A 27 -0.71 8.67 -23.30
CA THR A 27 -1.55 7.50 -23.63
C THR A 27 -1.87 7.37 -25.11
N GLY A 28 -1.37 8.27 -25.96
CA GLY A 28 -1.70 8.31 -27.40
C GLY A 28 -1.52 6.96 -28.11
N ASN A 29 -0.36 6.34 -27.94
CA ASN A 29 -0.05 5.03 -28.55
C ASN A 29 -0.99 3.93 -28.05
N MET A 30 -1.41 3.96 -26.78
CA MET A 30 -2.34 2.97 -26.23
C MET A 30 -3.74 3.17 -26.80
N ILE A 31 -4.19 4.42 -26.94
CA ILE A 31 -5.49 4.75 -27.54
C ILE A 31 -5.51 4.31 -29.01
N GLU A 32 -4.44 4.56 -29.75
CA GLU A 32 -4.30 4.12 -31.14
C GLU A 32 -4.28 2.59 -31.26
N LEU A 33 -3.52 1.91 -30.40
CA LEU A 33 -3.50 0.45 -30.34
C LEU A 33 -4.90 -0.13 -30.08
N ILE A 34 -5.62 0.42 -29.10
CA ILE A 34 -6.99 0.01 -28.79
C ILE A 34 -7.90 0.19 -30.00
N LYS A 35 -7.76 1.30 -30.73
CA LYS A 35 -8.53 1.54 -31.97
C LYS A 35 -8.23 0.48 -33.03
N ILE A 36 -6.95 0.24 -33.32
CA ILE A 36 -6.51 -0.73 -34.32
C ILE A 36 -7.03 -2.14 -33.98
N VAL A 37 -6.93 -2.56 -32.72
CA VAL A 37 -7.39 -3.89 -32.30
C VAL A 37 -8.91 -3.99 -32.33
N ASN A 38 -9.64 -2.94 -31.95
CA ASN A 38 -11.10 -2.92 -32.03
C ASN A 38 -11.64 -3.00 -33.47
N GLU A 39 -10.89 -2.48 -34.44
CA GLU A 39 -11.21 -2.53 -35.87
C GLU A 39 -10.76 -3.85 -36.53
N SER A 40 -9.93 -4.64 -35.84
CA SER A 40 -9.40 -5.91 -36.35
C SER A 40 -10.34 -7.10 -36.07
N LYS A 41 -10.12 -8.21 -36.78
CA LYS A 41 -10.81 -9.48 -36.51
C LYS A 41 -10.31 -10.19 -35.25
N GLU A 42 -9.22 -9.71 -34.67
CA GLU A 42 -8.55 -10.30 -33.49
C GLU A 42 -8.96 -9.62 -32.18
N LYS A 43 -9.92 -8.70 -32.22
CA LYS A 43 -10.46 -8.02 -31.03
C LYS A 43 -10.78 -8.99 -29.89
N ASP A 44 -11.40 -10.12 -30.21
CA ASP A 44 -11.81 -11.11 -29.22
C ASP A 44 -10.64 -11.96 -28.68
N GLN A 45 -9.47 -11.91 -29.32
CA GLN A 45 -8.26 -12.60 -28.87
C GLN A 45 -7.41 -11.73 -27.92
N PHE A 46 -7.59 -10.41 -27.94
CA PHE A 46 -6.81 -9.46 -27.15
C PHE A 46 -7.73 -8.48 -26.41
N ASP A 47 -8.03 -8.77 -25.15
CA ASP A 47 -8.72 -7.81 -24.28
C ASP A 47 -7.75 -6.70 -23.83
N LEU A 48 -7.92 -5.53 -24.42
CA LEU A 48 -7.17 -4.32 -24.08
C LEU A 48 -7.95 -3.40 -23.12
N ASP A 49 -9.19 -3.73 -22.77
CA ASP A 49 -9.96 -2.93 -21.83
C ASP A 49 -9.59 -3.31 -20.39
N ILE A 50 -8.75 -2.47 -19.80
CA ILE A 50 -8.30 -2.61 -18.41
C ILE A 50 -9.49 -2.60 -17.43
N LYS A 51 -10.67 -2.07 -17.81
CA LYS A 51 -11.87 -2.09 -16.96
C LYS A 51 -12.41 -3.50 -16.73
N ASN A 52 -12.17 -4.44 -17.64
CA ASN A 52 -12.59 -5.83 -17.51
C ASN A 52 -11.68 -6.64 -16.58
N MET A 53 -10.54 -6.07 -16.17
CA MET A 53 -9.60 -6.74 -15.29
C MET A 53 -10.18 -6.86 -13.87
N ASP A 54 -10.07 -8.06 -13.28
CA ASP A 54 -10.29 -8.25 -11.85
C ASP A 54 -9.13 -7.61 -11.06
N TRP A 55 -9.35 -6.37 -10.65
CA TRP A 55 -8.37 -5.59 -9.90
C TRP A 55 -8.03 -6.19 -8.54
N ASP A 56 -8.98 -6.88 -7.90
CA ASP A 56 -8.74 -7.48 -6.59
C ASP A 56 -7.77 -8.66 -6.72
N VAL A 57 -7.97 -9.52 -7.72
CA VAL A 57 -7.05 -10.62 -8.03
C VAL A 57 -5.70 -10.08 -8.48
N TYR A 58 -5.68 -9.10 -9.38
CA TYR A 58 -4.44 -8.49 -9.85
C TYR A 58 -3.62 -7.90 -8.70
N LEU A 59 -4.23 -7.05 -7.88
CA LEU A 59 -3.55 -6.42 -6.73
C LEU A 59 -3.14 -7.46 -5.69
N HIS A 60 -3.93 -8.50 -5.48
CA HIS A 60 -3.57 -9.60 -4.59
C HIS A 60 -2.28 -10.28 -5.06
N GLN A 61 -2.22 -10.71 -6.32
CA GLN A 61 -1.04 -11.37 -6.89
C GLN A 61 0.16 -10.43 -6.95
N TYR A 62 -0.05 -9.17 -7.31
CA TYR A 62 0.97 -8.14 -7.32
C TYR A 62 1.62 -7.97 -5.94
N MET A 63 0.81 -7.86 -4.88
CA MET A 63 1.30 -7.75 -3.51
C MET A 63 2.05 -9.00 -3.04
N LEU A 64 1.58 -10.21 -3.40
CA LEU A 64 2.30 -11.45 -3.13
C LEU A 64 3.65 -11.50 -3.85
N GLY A 65 3.70 -11.02 -5.10
CA GLY A 65 4.92 -10.88 -5.88
C GLY A 65 5.94 -9.95 -5.23
N ILE A 66 5.52 -8.76 -4.78
CA ILE A 66 6.38 -7.83 -4.03
C ILE A 66 6.95 -8.51 -2.80
N ARG A 67 6.11 -9.17 -2.00
CA ARG A 67 6.53 -9.86 -0.78
C ARG A 67 7.60 -10.92 -1.07
N LYS A 68 7.34 -11.78 -2.06
CA LYS A 68 8.22 -12.90 -2.38
C LYS A 68 9.53 -12.47 -3.04
N TYR A 69 9.48 -11.57 -4.02
CA TYR A 69 10.62 -11.30 -4.89
C TYR A 69 11.40 -10.04 -4.49
N ILE A 70 10.71 -8.97 -4.11
CA ILE A 70 11.37 -7.71 -3.72
C ILE A 70 11.78 -7.76 -2.25
N LEU A 71 10.85 -8.11 -1.37
CA LEU A 71 11.10 -8.16 0.07
C LEU A 71 11.76 -9.46 0.52
N LYS A 72 11.78 -10.48 -0.35
CA LYS A 72 12.34 -11.81 -0.07
C LYS A 72 11.77 -12.45 1.21
N ASP A 73 10.48 -12.23 1.47
CA ASP A 73 9.75 -12.79 2.60
C ASP A 73 8.87 -13.95 2.14
N ASN A 74 8.93 -15.07 2.86
CA ASN A 74 8.18 -16.27 2.52
C ASN A 74 6.67 -16.03 2.63
N LEU A 75 5.88 -16.72 1.80
CA LEU A 75 4.42 -16.59 1.84
C LEU A 75 3.83 -17.23 3.10
N ASP A 76 4.48 -18.26 3.65
CA ASP A 76 4.04 -18.96 4.86
C ASP A 76 4.04 -18.06 6.11
N THR A 77 4.88 -17.01 6.12
CA THR A 77 4.95 -16.05 7.23
C THR A 77 3.80 -15.05 7.21
N LEU A 78 2.96 -15.02 6.16
CA LEU A 78 1.87 -14.05 5.99
C LEU A 78 0.84 -14.13 7.12
N LYS A 79 0.47 -15.35 7.56
CA LYS A 79 -0.46 -15.54 8.69
C LYS A 79 0.11 -14.96 9.98
N HIS A 80 1.39 -15.17 10.23
CA HIS A 80 2.08 -14.61 11.40
C HIS A 80 2.14 -13.07 11.33
N ALA A 81 2.45 -12.50 10.15
CA ALA A 81 2.45 -11.05 9.95
C ALA A 81 1.07 -10.43 10.22
N ARG A 82 -0.01 -11.04 9.73
CA ARG A 82 -1.40 -10.60 10.00
C ARG A 82 -1.73 -10.64 11.49
N ASN A 83 -1.37 -11.73 12.17
CA ASN A 83 -1.60 -11.86 13.61
C ASN A 83 -0.81 -10.81 14.41
N LYS A 84 0.44 -10.57 14.05
CA LYS A 84 1.27 -9.53 14.67
C LYS A 84 0.65 -8.14 14.48
N LEU A 85 0.18 -7.83 13.28
CA LEU A 85 -0.48 -6.56 12.99
C LEU A 85 -1.77 -6.38 13.81
N SER A 86 -2.60 -7.42 13.89
CA SER A 86 -3.82 -7.42 14.70
C SER A 86 -3.54 -7.17 16.19
N LYS A 87 -2.51 -7.84 16.74
CA LYS A 87 -2.07 -7.60 18.13
C LYS A 87 -1.64 -6.15 18.35
N LEU A 88 -0.80 -5.61 17.46
CA LEU A 88 -0.35 -4.22 17.55
C LEU A 88 -1.51 -3.22 17.45
N TYR A 89 -2.49 -3.49 16.58
CA TYR A 89 -3.69 -2.68 16.44
C TYR A 89 -4.48 -2.61 17.75
N TRP A 90 -4.76 -3.77 18.36
CA TRP A 90 -5.48 -3.83 19.62
C TRP A 90 -4.70 -3.21 20.77
N MET A 91 -3.39 -3.46 20.87
CA MET A 91 -2.53 -2.79 21.84
C MET A 91 -2.63 -1.27 21.72
N GLN A 92 -2.55 -0.73 20.49
CA GLN A 92 -2.67 0.70 20.27
C GLN A 92 -4.05 1.24 20.66
N LYS A 93 -5.13 0.50 20.39
CA LYS A 93 -6.49 0.88 20.80
C LYS A 93 -6.61 0.95 22.32
N PHE A 94 -6.12 -0.07 23.03
CA PHE A 94 -6.13 -0.06 24.50
C PHE A 94 -5.28 1.06 25.08
N THR A 95 -4.09 1.30 24.55
CA THR A 95 -3.23 2.41 25.00
C THR A 95 -3.93 3.75 24.83
N LYS A 96 -4.60 4.00 23.70
CA LYS A 96 -5.36 5.24 23.47
C LYS A 96 -6.48 5.40 24.51
N VAL A 97 -7.30 4.37 24.68
CA VAL A 97 -8.41 4.38 25.65
C VAL A 97 -7.90 4.65 27.07
N LEU A 98 -6.85 3.94 27.50
CA LEU A 98 -6.24 4.12 28.82
C LEU A 98 -5.69 5.54 29.00
N SER A 99 -4.98 6.08 27.99
CA SER A 99 -4.45 7.45 28.05
C SER A 99 -5.56 8.50 28.17
N THR A 100 -6.67 8.35 27.45
CA THR A 100 -7.81 9.26 27.54
C THR A 100 -8.47 9.19 28.92
N PHE A 101 -8.66 7.99 29.47
CA PHE A 101 -9.19 7.84 30.83
C PHE A 101 -8.27 8.45 31.89
N ALA A 102 -6.95 8.23 31.78
CA ALA A 102 -5.98 8.82 32.70
C ALA A 102 -6.02 10.35 32.65
N LEU A 103 -6.07 10.95 31.45
CA LEU A 103 -6.19 12.40 31.28
C LEU A 103 -7.48 12.95 31.89
N LEU A 104 -8.63 12.29 31.66
CA LEU A 104 -9.90 12.69 32.27
C LEU A 104 -9.87 12.57 33.80
N GLY A 105 -9.21 11.54 34.33
CA GLY A 105 -8.98 11.36 35.76
C GLY A 105 -8.15 12.50 36.36
N ILE A 106 -7.06 12.89 35.70
CA ILE A 106 -6.21 14.01 36.12
C ILE A 106 -7.00 15.32 36.12
N ILE A 107 -7.75 15.61 35.04
CA ILE A 107 -8.57 16.83 34.94
C ILE A 107 -9.60 16.89 36.08
N LYS A 108 -10.26 15.76 36.39
CA LYS A 108 -11.22 15.68 37.51
C LYS A 108 -10.56 15.83 38.89
N CYS A 109 -9.31 15.39 39.06
CA CYS A 109 -8.58 15.55 40.33
C CYS A 109 -8.04 16.95 40.53
N VAL A 110 -7.67 17.67 39.45
CA VAL A 110 -7.17 19.06 39.51
C VAL A 110 -8.31 20.07 39.59
N GLY A 111 -9.47 19.77 39.00
CA GLY A 111 -10.67 20.62 39.06
C GLY A 111 -11.50 20.49 40.35
N ARG A 112 -11.04 19.71 41.33
CA ARG A 112 -11.68 19.49 42.63
C ARG A 112 -10.76 20.00 43.73
#